data_AF-A0A7C1KMG4-F1
#
_entry.id   AF-A0A7C1KMG4-F1
#
_cell.length_a   1.000
_cell.length_b   1.000
_cell.length_c   1.000
_cell.angle_alpha   90.00
_cell.angle_beta   90.00
_cell.angle_gamma   90.00
#
_symmetry.space_group_name_H-M   'P 1'
#
loop_
_entity.id
_entity.type
_entity.pdbx_description
1 polymer ?
#
loop_
_entity_poly.entity_id
_entity_poly.type
_entity_poly.pdbx_seq_one_letter_code
_entity_poly.pdbx_strand_id
1 'polypeptide(L)'
;MLYTSETSSLSILEMAVHYKTLSKLIENILLVIEIPEAPLLIRKLNSTQLPDKWDFYPLITETQEIGTKWLIDKQSLVLSVPSAVNPNERNILINPLHPEFKKIKIAEKRSYDLQSRSINRL
;
A
#
# COMPACT_ATOMS: atom_id res chain seq x y z
N MET A 1 8.31 0.48 7.33
CA MET A 1 7.84 0.76 5.96
C MET A 1 6.42 1.29 6.05
N LEU A 2 6.04 2.28 5.25
CA LEU A 2 4.63 2.67 5.13
C LEU A 2 4.01 1.86 4.00
N TYR A 3 2.90 1.18 4.28
CA TYR A 3 2.13 0.43 3.30
C TYR A 3 0.89 1.24 2.92
N THR A 4 0.77 1.62 1.66
CA THR A 4 -0.34 2.44 1.14
C THR A 4 -0.79 1.90 -0.21
N SER A 5 -1.82 2.50 -0.81
CA SER A 5 -2.32 2.11 -2.14
C SER A 5 -2.44 3.34 -3.05
N GLU A 6 -2.42 3.13 -4.36
CA GLU A 6 -2.65 4.23 -5.33
C GLU A 6 -4.05 4.85 -5.19
N THR A 7 -5.03 4.06 -4.76
CA THR A 7 -6.43 4.47 -4.64
C THR A 7 -6.96 4.24 -3.24
N SER A 8 -7.88 5.09 -2.80
CA SER A 8 -8.56 4.90 -1.51
C SER A 8 -9.38 3.60 -1.49
N SER A 9 -9.99 3.23 -2.62
CA SER A 9 -10.74 1.97 -2.77
C SER A 9 -9.87 0.75 -2.48
N LEU A 10 -8.65 0.72 -3.01
CA LEU A 10 -7.73 -0.38 -2.74
C LEU A 10 -7.29 -0.41 -1.27
N SER A 11 -6.97 0.74 -0.66
CA SER A 11 -6.61 0.79 0.76
C SER A 11 -7.72 0.22 1.65
N ILE A 12 -8.98 0.53 1.34
CA ILE A 12 -10.14 -0.04 2.04
C ILE A 12 -10.23 -1.56 1.84
N LEU A 13 -10.04 -2.02 0.60
CA LEU A 13 -10.12 -3.43 0.25
C LEU A 13 -9.01 -4.25 0.93
N GLU A 14 -7.79 -3.74 0.95
CA GLU A 14 -6.66 -4.33 1.66
C GLU A 14 -6.95 -4.48 3.16
N MET A 15 -7.48 -3.43 3.79
CA MET A 15 -7.86 -3.50 5.20
C MET A 15 -9.00 -4.51 5.44
N ALA A 16 -10.00 -4.56 4.56
CA ALA A 16 -11.12 -5.51 4.67
C ALA A 16 -10.65 -6.96 4.65
N VAL A 17 -9.73 -7.30 3.74
CA VAL A 17 -9.13 -8.64 3.62
C VAL A 17 -8.26 -8.94 4.84
N HIS A 18 -7.41 -8.01 5.28
CA HIS A 18 -6.50 -8.22 6.42
C HIS A 18 -7.25 -8.40 7.75
N TYR A 19 -8.26 -7.57 8.03
CA TYR A 19 -8.99 -7.63 9.30
C TYR A 19 -10.10 -8.69 9.31
N LYS A 20 -10.40 -9.31 8.16
CA LYS A 20 -11.49 -10.28 7.94
C LYS A 20 -12.89 -9.77 8.34
N THR A 21 -13.03 -8.49 8.70
CA THR A 21 -14.30 -7.86 9.07
C THR A 21 -14.21 -6.34 8.94
N LEU A 22 -15.16 -5.73 8.23
CA LEU A 22 -15.27 -4.27 8.07
C LEU A 22 -15.61 -3.55 9.38
N SER A 23 -16.09 -4.25 10.41
CA SER A 23 -16.42 -3.68 11.71
C SER A 23 -15.20 -3.22 12.52
N LYS A 24 -13.98 -3.59 12.12
CA LYS A 24 -12.77 -2.98 12.70
C LYS A 24 -12.38 -1.68 12.01
N LEU A 25 -13.15 -1.26 10.99
CA LEU A 25 -12.90 -0.05 10.24
C LEU A 25 -13.50 1.22 10.86
N ILE A 26 -14.18 1.09 12.00
CA ILE A 26 -15.11 2.08 12.59
C ILE A 26 -14.45 3.43 12.92
N GLU A 27 -13.14 3.50 13.07
CA GLU A 27 -12.44 4.75 13.39
C GLU A 27 -11.14 4.92 12.61
N ASN A 28 -11.18 4.73 11.29
CA ASN A 28 -9.99 4.93 10.47
C ASN A 28 -9.87 6.35 9.96
N ILE A 29 -8.63 6.73 9.75
CA ILE A 29 -8.25 8.00 9.14
C ILE A 29 -7.72 7.66 7.76
N LEU A 30 -8.36 8.22 6.74
CA LEU A 30 -7.80 8.21 5.40
C LEU A 30 -6.74 9.32 5.33
N LEU A 31 -5.52 8.92 5.01
CA LEU A 31 -4.39 9.81 4.75
C LEU A 31 -4.13 9.84 3.24
N VAL A 32 -4.17 11.03 2.66
CA VAL A 32 -3.69 11.24 1.28
C VAL A 32 -2.26 11.72 1.38
N ILE A 33 -1.36 10.95 0.80
CA ILE A 33 0.08 11.20 0.81
C ILE A 33 0.51 11.67 -0.57
N GLU A 34 1.11 12.85 -0.63
CA GLU A 34 1.72 13.38 -1.85
C GLU A 34 3.18 12.92 -1.93
N ILE A 35 3.51 12.30 -3.06
CA ILE A 35 4.85 11.82 -3.40
C ILE A 35 5.44 12.80 -4.42
N PRO A 36 6.69 13.25 -4.25
CA PRO A 36 7.32 14.16 -5.21
C PRO A 36 7.36 13.55 -6.62
N GLU A 37 6.97 14.34 -7.63
CA GLU A 37 7.05 13.96 -9.05
C GLU A 37 8.51 13.90 -9.52
N ALA A 38 9.17 12.79 -9.23
CA ALA A 38 10.52 12.51 -9.69
C ALA A 38 10.62 11.01 -10.05
N PRO A 39 10.65 10.64 -11.34
CA PRO A 39 10.62 9.24 -11.77
C PRO A 39 11.72 8.37 -11.14
N LEU A 40 12.90 8.94 -10.88
CA LEU A 40 14.02 8.23 -10.25
C LEU A 40 13.77 7.84 -8.78
N LEU A 41 12.77 8.43 -8.13
CA LEU A 41 12.40 8.10 -6.75
C LEU A 41 11.43 6.92 -6.65
N ILE A 42 10.86 6.48 -7.77
CA ILE A 42 9.82 5.44 -7.82
C ILE A 42 10.35 4.24 -8.59
N ARG A 43 10.54 3.12 -7.88
CA ARG A 43 10.77 1.83 -8.51
C ARG A 43 9.43 1.13 -8.74
N LYS A 44 9.19 0.66 -9.96
CA LYS A 44 8.03 -0.17 -10.29
C LYS A 44 8.44 -1.63 -10.38
N LEU A 45 7.73 -2.49 -9.68
CA LEU A 45 7.92 -3.95 -9.73
C LEU A 45 6.69 -4.58 -10.36
N ASN A 46 6.88 -5.34 -11.43
CA ASN A 46 5.80 -6.04 -12.13
C ASN A 46 5.65 -7.47 -11.61
N SER A 47 4.49 -8.08 -11.79
CA SER A 47 4.22 -9.46 -11.35
C SER A 47 5.22 -10.48 -11.90
N THR A 48 5.74 -10.27 -13.12
CA THR A 48 6.78 -11.11 -13.73
C THR A 48 8.13 -11.07 -13.03
N GLN A 49 8.33 -10.11 -12.11
CA GLN A 49 9.55 -9.96 -11.31
C GLN A 49 9.35 -10.48 -9.87
N LEU A 50 8.15 -10.98 -9.55
CA LEU A 50 7.84 -11.58 -8.27
C LEU A 50 7.99 -13.11 -8.35
N PRO A 51 8.26 -13.78 -7.22
CA PRO A 51 8.27 -15.24 -7.17
C PRO A 51 6.93 -15.83 -7.57
N ASP A 52 6.94 -17.10 -7.97
CA ASP A 52 5.70 -17.85 -8.19
C ASP A 52 4.83 -17.83 -6.92
N LYS A 53 3.52 -17.69 -7.11
CA LYS A 53 2.52 -17.64 -6.02
C LYS A 53 2.70 -16.49 -5.02
N TRP A 54 3.34 -15.39 -5.42
CA TRP A 54 3.49 -14.19 -4.59
C TRP A 54 2.15 -13.62 -4.08
N ASP A 55 1.06 -13.88 -4.79
CA ASP A 55 -0.31 -13.42 -4.54
C ASP A 55 -1.19 -14.45 -3.81
N PHE A 56 -0.63 -15.60 -3.40
CA PHE A 56 -1.39 -16.64 -2.69
C PHE A 56 -1.31 -16.47 -1.17
N TYR A 57 -2.35 -16.93 -0.49
CA TYR A 57 -2.34 -17.12 0.97
C TYR A 57 -2.03 -18.59 1.31
N PRO A 58 -1.14 -18.89 2.27
CA PRO A 58 -0.39 -17.96 3.13
C PRO A 58 0.75 -17.23 2.40
N LEU A 59 1.09 -16.03 2.91
CA LEU A 59 2.17 -15.21 2.37
C LEU A 59 3.51 -15.96 2.41
N ILE A 60 4.25 -15.92 1.30
CA ILE A 60 5.56 -16.55 1.17
C ILE A 60 6.70 -15.63 1.64
N THR A 61 7.77 -16.20 2.20
CA THR A 61 8.88 -15.45 2.79
C THR A 61 9.65 -14.62 1.75
N GLU A 62 9.75 -15.13 0.52
CA GLU A 62 10.51 -14.55 -0.58
C GLU A 62 10.01 -13.14 -0.94
N THR A 63 8.70 -12.89 -0.83
CA THR A 63 8.13 -11.55 -1.05
C THR A 63 8.56 -10.56 0.03
N GLN A 64 8.67 -11.03 1.28
CA GLN A 64 9.12 -10.22 2.41
C GLN A 64 10.61 -9.90 2.30
N GLU A 65 11.43 -10.83 1.79
CA GLU A 65 12.85 -10.63 1.54
C GLU A 65 13.10 -9.56 0.47
N ILE A 66 12.33 -9.58 -0.64
CA ILE A 66 12.39 -8.53 -1.67
C ILE A 66 12.10 -7.16 -1.07
N GLY A 67 11.02 -7.04 -0.28
CA GLY A 67 10.66 -5.79 0.39
C GLY A 67 11.71 -5.33 1.41
N THR A 68 12.25 -6.27 2.19
CA THR A 68 13.29 -6.01 3.21
C THR A 68 14.57 -5.51 2.57
N LYS A 69 15.03 -6.17 1.51
CA LYS A 69 16.21 -5.75 0.75
C LYS A 69 16.02 -4.36 0.15
N TRP A 70 14.90 -4.10 -0.50
CA TRP A 70 14.59 -2.79 -1.05
C TRP A 70 14.62 -1.69 0.03
N LEU A 71 14.05 -1.97 1.21
CA LEU A 71 13.97 -1.05 2.34
C LEU A 71 15.36 -0.72 2.90
N ILE A 72 16.16 -1.75 3.22
CA ILE A 72 17.48 -1.62 3.85
C ILE A 72 18.48 -0.97 2.90
N ASP A 73 18.50 -1.40 1.64
CA ASP A 73 19.41 -0.88 0.62
C ASP A 73 19.03 0.54 0.15
N LYS A 74 17.88 1.06 0.60
CA LYS A 74 17.35 2.39 0.21
C LYS A 74 17.32 2.59 -1.30
N GLN A 75 16.90 1.55 -2.04
CA GLN A 75 17.03 1.52 -3.51
C GLN A 75 16.18 2.57 -4.23
N SER A 76 15.13 3.06 -3.57
CA SER A 76 14.26 4.15 -4.02
C SER A 76 13.44 4.65 -2.83
N LEU A 77 12.84 5.83 -2.97
CA LEU A 77 11.92 6.37 -1.97
C LEU A 77 10.61 5.56 -1.96
N VAL A 78 10.14 5.17 -3.14
CA VAL A 78 8.86 4.50 -3.34
C VAL A 78 9.07 3.21 -4.13
N LEU A 79 8.42 2.14 -3.69
CA LEU A 79 8.27 0.90 -4.44
C LEU A 79 6.80 0.68 -4.73
N SER A 80 6.45 0.75 -6.00
CA SER A 80 5.12 0.44 -6.51
C SER A 80 5.07 -1.04 -6.85
N VAL A 81 4.17 -1.80 -6.22
CA VAL A 81 4.00 -3.26 -6.38
C VAL A 81 2.56 -3.58 -6.79
N PRO A 82 2.30 -4.67 -7.54
CA PRO A 82 0.93 -5.13 -7.77
C PRO A 82 0.26 -5.50 -6.43
N SER A 83 -1.04 -5.25 -6.29
CA SER A 83 -1.79 -5.76 -5.14
C SER A 83 -2.13 -7.24 -5.36
N ALA A 84 -1.93 -8.06 -4.32
CA ALA A 84 -2.39 -9.45 -4.31
C ALA A 84 -3.92 -9.55 -4.19
N VAL A 85 -4.56 -8.53 -3.61
CA VAL A 85 -6.02 -8.48 -3.41
C VAL A 85 -6.75 -8.03 -4.68
N ASN A 86 -6.19 -7.06 -5.41
CA ASN A 86 -6.68 -6.66 -6.73
C ASN A 86 -5.50 -6.50 -7.71
N PRO A 87 -5.18 -7.52 -8.53
CA PRO A 87 -4.03 -7.51 -9.43
C PRO A 87 -4.00 -6.38 -10.47
N ASN A 88 -5.12 -5.70 -10.70
CA ASN A 88 -5.22 -4.56 -11.62
C ASN A 88 -4.79 -3.22 -10.97
N GLU A 89 -4.69 -3.18 -9.64
CA GLU A 89 -4.30 -2.00 -8.87
C GLU A 89 -2.95 -2.23 -8.17
N ARG A 90 -2.37 -1.14 -7.64
CA ARG A 90 -1.02 -1.17 -7.07
C ARG A 90 -0.98 -0.66 -5.65
N ASN A 91 -0.21 -1.36 -4.83
CA ASN A 91 0.21 -0.87 -3.52
C ASN A 91 1.48 -0.04 -3.66
N ILE A 92 1.55 1.02 -2.87
CA ILE A 92 2.63 2.00 -2.84
C ILE A 92 3.33 1.87 -1.49
N LEU A 93 4.56 1.36 -1.54
CA LEU A 93 5.41 1.20 -0.36
C LEU A 93 6.35 2.41 -0.28
N ILE A 94 6.38 3.07 0.88
CA ILE A 94 7.25 4.24 1.09
C ILE A 94 8.35 3.86 2.09
N ASN A 95 9.59 4.17 1.71
CA ASN A 95 10.78 3.88 2.50
C ASN A 95 11.13 5.06 3.43
N PRO A 96 10.85 4.97 4.74
CA PRO A 96 11.23 6.02 5.70
C PRO A 96 12.73 6.16 5.91
N LEU A 97 13.54 5.16 5.52
CA LEU A 97 15.00 5.18 5.66
C LEU A 97 15.68 5.89 4.47
N HIS A 98 14.95 6.17 3.39
CA HIS A 98 15.48 6.84 2.22
C HIS A 98 15.73 8.34 2.50
N PRO A 99 16.87 8.94 2.08
CA PRO A 99 17.19 10.35 2.39
C PRO A 99 16.13 11.36 1.92
N GLU A 100 15.43 11.02 0.85
CA GLU A 100 14.39 11.85 0.25
C GLU A 100 13.02 11.69 0.93
N PHE A 101 12.89 10.87 1.99
CA PHE A 101 11.62 10.69 2.71
C PHE A 101 11.07 11.99 3.29
N LYS A 102 11.95 12.93 3.65
CA LYS A 102 11.59 14.30 4.05
C LYS A 102 10.77 15.08 3.02
N LYS A 103 10.72 14.64 1.75
CA LYS A 103 9.93 15.26 0.68
C LYS A 103 8.48 14.78 0.66
N ILE A 104 8.15 13.69 1.37
CA ILE A 104 6.78 13.16 1.46
C ILE A 104 5.93 14.12 2.28
N LYS A 105 4.72 14.40 1.80
CA LYS A 105 3.77 15.28 2.49
C LYS A 105 2.44 14.58 2.70
N ILE A 106 1.78 14.91 3.80
CA ILE A 106 0.37 14.57 3.99
C ILE A 106 -0.43 15.70 3.36
N ALA A 107 -1.02 15.44 2.19
CA ALA A 107 -1.89 16.41 1.51
C ALA A 107 -3.22 16.56 2.24
N GLU A 108 -3.72 15.46 2.80
CA GLU A 108 -5.03 15.43 3.44
C GLU A 108 -5.09 14.38 4.55
N LYS A 109 -5.85 14.71 5.59
CA LYS A 109 -6.23 13.80 6.68
C LYS A 109 -7.72 13.93 6.93
N ARG A 110 -8.49 12.85 6.73
CA ARG A 110 -9.94 12.85 6.98
C ARG A 110 -10.36 11.60 7.73
N SER A 111 -11.33 11.75 8.62
CA SER A 111 -12.02 10.62 9.24
C SER A 111 -12.77 9.85 8.15
N TYR A 112 -12.63 8.53 8.18
CA TYR A 112 -13.24 7.62 7.23
C TYR A 112 -14.09 6.60 8.00
N ASP A 113 -15.38 6.91 8.10
CA ASP A 113 -16.39 6.02 8.65
C ASP A 113 -17.08 5.27 7.50
N LEU A 114 -16.79 3.97 7.40
CA LEU A 114 -17.45 3.07 6.47
C LEU A 114 -18.89 2.76 6.87
N GLN A 115 -19.18 2.67 8.17
CA GLN A 115 -20.52 2.28 8.65
C GLN A 115 -21.55 3.35 8.35
N SER A 116 -21.23 4.64 8.56
CA SER A 116 -22.14 5.73 8.20
C SER A 116 -22.36 5.84 6.69
N ARG A 117 -21.48 5.25 5.89
CA ARG A 117 -21.52 5.26 4.41
C ARG A 117 -22.04 3.95 3.82
N SER A 118 -22.27 2.93 4.66
CA SER A 118 -22.98 1.71 4.26
C SER A 118 -24.37 2.10 3.80
N ILE A 119 -24.58 2.08 2.50
CA ILE A 119 -25.93 2.14 1.96
C ILE A 119 -26.56 0.80 2.34
N ASN A 120 -27.60 0.81 3.17
CA ASN A 120 -28.50 -0.34 3.32
C ASN A 120 -29.13 -0.63 1.95
N ARG A 121 -28.40 -1.31 1.09
CA ARG A 121 -28.91 -1.91 -0.13
C ARG A 121 -29.22 -3.36 0.21
N LEU A 122 -30.52 -3.63 0.14
CA LEU A 122 -31.21 -4.91 0.18
C LEU A 122 -30.51 -5.96 -0.70
#